data_AF-A0A1I6HU03-F1
#
_entry.id   AF-A0A1I6HU03-F1
#
_cell.length_a   1.000
_cell.length_b   1.000
_cell.length_c   1.000
_cell.angle_alpha   90.00
_cell.angle_beta   90.00
_cell.angle_gamma   90.00
#
_symmetry.space_group_name_H-M   'P 1'
#
loop_
_entity.id
_entity.type
_entity.pdbx_description
1 polymer ?
#
loop_
_entity_poly.entity_id
_entity_poly.type
_entity_poly.pdbx_seq_one_letter_code
_entity_poly.pdbx_strand_id
1 'polypeptide(L)'
;MNIKDRQDCESNIRRIEELFGCGIFNQENAGHILQMSAFIDLMICLRDLMHKTEKYVQKVDFTDDILVNDYVTDVSDAIRAVRDACCHIDSFKRNFDEYGNRGSYNVAYGRCNFMRIGDLELKSEYEGDAAVFYGMNRLYFKRHIMRAFEESKALLAAHLKAPHT
;
A
#
# COMPACT_ATOMS: atom_id res chain seq x y z
N MET A 1 9.55 -20.06 10.82
CA MET A 1 8.56 -19.07 11.29
C MET A 1 7.95 -19.57 12.59
N ASN A 2 7.76 -18.72 13.61
CA ASN A 2 7.09 -19.15 14.85
C ASN A 2 5.57 -19.28 14.63
N ILE A 3 4.86 -19.97 15.54
CA ILE A 3 3.43 -20.25 15.39
C ILE A 3 2.59 -18.97 15.27
N LYS A 4 2.87 -17.97 16.12
CA LYS A 4 2.14 -16.69 16.13
C LYS A 4 2.30 -15.96 14.79
N ASP A 5 3.53 -15.78 14.33
CA ASP A 5 3.82 -15.08 13.09
C ASP A 5 3.22 -15.81 11.88
N ARG A 6 3.15 -17.14 11.93
CA ARG A 6 2.48 -17.94 10.91
C ARG A 6 0.98 -17.68 10.87
N GLN A 7 0.31 -17.72 12.02
CA GLN A 7 -1.12 -17.44 12.13
C GLN A 7 -1.47 -16.01 11.69
N ASP A 8 -0.62 -15.04 12.05
CA ASP A 8 -0.77 -13.65 11.59
C ASP A 8 -0.63 -13.56 10.06
N CYS A 9 0.39 -14.19 9.46
CA CYS A 9 0.56 -14.22 8.01
C CYS A 9 -0.64 -14.86 7.30
N GLU A 10 -1.12 -16.02 7.77
CA GLU A 10 -2.28 -16.71 7.18
C GLU A 10 -3.55 -15.84 7.27
N SER A 11 -3.75 -15.15 8.40
CA SER A 11 -4.89 -14.25 8.61
C SER A 11 -4.80 -13.00 7.74
N ASN A 12 -3.62 -12.37 7.65
CA ASN A 12 -3.39 -11.21 6.79
C ASN A 12 -3.58 -11.55 5.32
N ILE A 13 -3.05 -12.70 4.86
CA ILE A 13 -3.23 -13.14 3.47
C ILE A 13 -4.71 -13.26 3.14
N ARG A 14 -5.47 -13.97 3.98
CA ARG A 14 -6.92 -14.10 3.79
C ARG A 14 -7.62 -12.74 3.78
N ARG A 15 -7.27 -11.86 4.72
CA ARG A 15 -7.89 -10.54 4.84
C ARG A 15 -7.62 -9.66 3.62
N ILE A 16 -6.39 -9.67 3.13
CA ILE A 16 -6.00 -8.92 1.92
C ILE A 16 -6.76 -9.46 0.71
N GLU A 17 -6.86 -10.78 0.54
CA GLU A 17 -7.63 -11.40 -0.54
C GLU A 17 -9.12 -11.03 -0.50
N GLU A 18 -9.73 -11.02 0.69
CA GLU A 18 -11.11 -10.57 0.89
C GLU A 18 -11.30 -9.09 0.51
N LEU A 19 -10.37 -8.22 0.91
CA LEU A 19 -10.41 -6.78 0.61
C LEU A 19 -10.22 -6.52 -0.90
N PHE A 20 -9.37 -7.28 -1.58
CA PHE A 20 -9.25 -7.22 -3.04
C PHE A 20 -10.50 -7.76 -3.74
N GLY A 21 -11.07 -8.86 -3.24
CA GLY A 21 -12.20 -9.55 -3.86
C GLY A 21 -13.57 -8.89 -3.66
N CYS A 22 -13.74 -8.05 -2.63
CA CYS A 22 -15.05 -7.47 -2.30
C CYS A 22 -15.46 -6.27 -3.15
N GLY A 23 -14.56 -5.79 -4.03
CA GLY A 23 -14.85 -4.70 -4.98
C GLY A 23 -14.86 -3.28 -4.40
N ILE A 24 -14.58 -3.10 -3.10
CA ILE A 24 -14.57 -1.77 -2.46
C ILE A 24 -13.58 -0.78 -3.10
N PHE A 25 -12.52 -1.30 -3.74
CA PHE A 25 -11.52 -0.50 -4.44
C PHE A 25 -11.83 -0.26 -5.92
N ASN A 26 -12.90 -0.84 -6.46
CA ASN A 26 -13.31 -0.59 -7.84
C ASN A 26 -13.73 0.88 -8.02
N GLN A 27 -13.59 1.37 -9.26
CA GLN A 27 -13.95 2.75 -9.60
C GLN A 27 -15.44 3.04 -9.37
N GLU A 28 -16.34 2.05 -9.52
CA GLU A 28 -17.77 2.25 -9.24
C GLU A 28 -18.04 2.59 -7.76
N ASN A 29 -17.12 2.19 -6.87
CA ASN A 29 -17.19 2.45 -5.43
C ASN A 29 -16.31 3.64 -5.01
N ALA A 30 -15.81 4.44 -5.97
CA ALA A 30 -15.07 5.65 -5.67
C ALA A 30 -15.90 6.59 -4.78
N GLY A 31 -15.34 6.97 -3.62
CA GLY A 31 -16.03 7.81 -2.63
C GLY A 31 -16.95 7.04 -1.67
N HIS A 32 -17.02 5.71 -1.73
CA HIS A 32 -17.73 4.93 -0.73
C HIS A 32 -17.12 5.17 0.66
N ILE A 33 -17.96 5.37 1.69
CA ILE A 33 -17.52 5.77 3.04
C ILE A 33 -16.53 4.80 3.68
N LEU A 34 -16.66 3.50 3.37
CA LEU A 34 -15.77 2.46 3.88
C LEU A 34 -14.48 2.29 3.09
N GLN A 35 -14.29 3.00 1.98
CA GLN A 35 -13.13 2.79 1.10
C GLN A 35 -11.82 3.12 1.80
N MET A 36 -11.76 4.25 2.52
CA MET A 36 -10.57 4.62 3.29
C MET A 36 -10.31 3.64 4.44
N SER A 37 -11.35 3.18 5.14
CA SER A 37 -11.21 2.19 6.22
C SER A 37 -10.70 0.85 5.68
N ALA A 38 -11.21 0.39 4.53
CA ALA A 38 -10.74 -0.80 3.85
C ALA A 38 -9.29 -0.66 3.40
N PHE A 39 -8.90 0.52 2.89
CA PHE A 39 -7.52 0.79 2.50
C PHE A 39 -6.56 0.78 3.69
N ILE A 40 -6.95 1.36 4.81
CA ILE A 40 -6.16 1.33 6.05
C ILE A 40 -5.93 -0.11 6.52
N ASP A 41 -6.99 -0.93 6.54
CA ASP A 41 -6.93 -2.33 6.92
C ASP A 41 -5.98 -3.11 5.98
N LEU A 42 -6.12 -2.91 4.67
CA LEU A 42 -5.23 -3.46 3.65
C LEU A 42 -3.76 -3.09 3.91
N MET A 43 -3.47 -1.82 4.20
CA MET A 43 -2.10 -1.35 4.46
C MET A 43 -1.52 -1.90 5.77
N ILE A 44 -2.35 -2.09 6.81
CA ILE A 44 -1.93 -2.71 8.08
C ILE A 44 -1.54 -4.17 7.84
N CYS A 45 -2.40 -4.96 7.21
CA CYS A 45 -2.14 -6.38 6.92
C CYS A 45 -0.93 -6.53 5.99
N LEU A 46 -0.84 -5.73 4.92
CA LEU A 46 0.25 -5.82 3.95
C LEU A 46 1.60 -5.45 4.58
N ARG A 47 1.65 -4.38 5.39
CA ARG A 47 2.89 -4.01 6.08
C ARG A 47 3.36 -5.13 7.02
N ASP A 48 2.46 -5.70 7.82
CA ASP A 48 2.83 -6.79 8.72
C ASP A 48 3.32 -8.02 7.94
N LEU A 49 2.65 -8.39 6.85
CA LEU A 49 3.06 -9.48 5.96
C LEU A 49 4.46 -9.23 5.35
N MET A 50 4.72 -8.03 4.83
CA MET A 50 6.02 -7.65 4.25
C MET A 50 7.13 -7.65 5.31
N HIS A 51 6.84 -7.16 6.52
CA HIS A 51 7.80 -7.20 7.62
C HIS A 51 8.19 -8.63 8.01
N LYS A 52 7.20 -9.54 8.07
CA LYS A 52 7.44 -10.96 8.34
C LYS A 52 8.14 -11.65 7.17
N THR A 53 7.89 -11.22 5.93
CA THR A 53 8.64 -11.69 4.75
C THR A 53 10.11 -11.33 4.85
N GLU A 54 10.44 -10.08 5.20
CA GLU A 54 11.81 -9.61 5.45
C GLU A 54 12.48 -10.38 6.58
N LYS A 55 11.77 -10.58 7.69
CA LYS A 55 12.28 -11.29 8.88
C LYS A 55 12.64 -12.75 8.60
N TYR A 56 11.90 -13.44 7.74
CA TYR A 56 12.03 -14.89 7.55
C TYR A 56 12.64 -15.30 6.22
N VAL A 57 12.65 -14.43 5.21
CA VAL A 57 13.08 -14.77 3.86
C VAL A 57 13.99 -13.67 3.30
N GLN A 58 13.39 -12.57 2.83
CA GLN A 58 14.09 -11.41 2.27
C GLN A 58 13.12 -10.22 2.16
N LYS A 59 13.67 -9.01 2.05
CA LYS A 59 12.88 -7.80 1.82
C LYS A 59 12.28 -7.80 0.41
N VAL A 60 11.07 -7.24 0.25
CA VAL A 60 10.48 -6.91 -1.06
C VAL A 60 10.78 -5.45 -1.35
N ASP A 61 11.71 -5.18 -2.26
CA ASP A 61 12.42 -3.90 -2.37
C ASP A 61 12.50 -3.33 -3.79
N PHE A 62 11.56 -3.69 -4.68
CA PHE A 62 11.51 -3.07 -6.00
C PHE A 62 11.24 -1.56 -5.93
N THR A 63 11.75 -0.84 -6.93
CA THR A 63 11.73 0.64 -7.00
C THR A 63 10.99 1.18 -8.22
N ASP A 64 10.45 0.29 -9.07
CA ASP A 64 9.68 0.68 -10.26
C ASP A 64 8.52 1.61 -9.86
N ASP A 65 8.45 2.78 -10.50
CA ASP A 65 7.41 3.79 -10.30
C ASP A 65 7.27 4.33 -8.84
N ILE A 66 8.30 4.14 -8.01
CA ILE A 66 8.38 4.68 -6.64
C ILE A 66 9.07 6.06 -6.63
N LEU A 67 8.49 7.02 -5.91
CA LEU A 67 9.13 8.30 -5.65
C LEU A 67 10.12 8.16 -4.47
N VAL A 68 11.40 7.98 -4.80
CA VAL A 68 12.48 7.88 -3.79
C VAL A 68 12.75 9.24 -3.15
N ASN A 69 12.89 9.25 -1.82
CA ASN A 69 13.17 10.43 -1.00
C ASN A 69 13.83 10.03 0.33
N ASP A 70 13.98 10.97 1.27
CA ASP A 70 14.66 10.78 2.56
C ASP A 70 14.09 9.64 3.43
N TYR A 71 12.84 9.22 3.22
CA TYR A 71 12.18 8.18 4.02
C TYR A 71 11.56 7.05 3.20
N VAL A 72 11.67 7.10 1.87
CA VAL A 72 11.22 6.06 0.93
C VAL A 72 12.38 5.71 0.02
N THR A 73 12.93 4.52 0.18
CA THR A 73 13.97 3.99 -0.71
C THR A 73 13.46 2.92 -1.67
N ASP A 74 12.37 2.24 -1.31
CA ASP A 74 11.75 1.15 -2.05
C ASP A 74 10.26 1.00 -1.71
N VAL A 75 9.59 0.00 -2.31
CA VAL A 75 8.17 -0.29 -2.06
C VAL A 75 7.86 -0.65 -0.61
N SER A 76 8.76 -1.31 0.12
CA SER A 76 8.55 -1.64 1.54
C SER A 76 8.48 -0.38 2.39
N ASP A 77 9.36 0.59 2.12
CA ASP A 77 9.32 1.89 2.79
C ASP A 77 8.10 2.70 2.37
N ALA A 78 7.71 2.64 1.10
CA ALA A 78 6.54 3.33 0.57
C ALA A 78 5.23 2.82 1.20
N ILE A 79 5.06 1.50 1.32
CA ILE A 79 3.91 0.87 1.99
C ILE A 79 3.86 1.25 3.48
N ARG A 80 5.02 1.26 4.15
CA ARG A 80 5.11 1.76 5.53
C ARG A 80 4.69 3.23 5.62
N ALA A 81 5.18 4.07 4.69
CA ALA A 81 4.91 5.50 4.69
C ALA A 81 3.43 5.83 4.44
N VAL A 82 2.77 5.17 3.47
CA VAL A 82 1.34 5.38 3.21
C VAL A 82 0.49 4.89 4.38
N ARG A 83 0.83 3.74 4.99
CA ARG A 83 0.16 3.24 6.19
C ARG A 83 0.22 4.27 7.31
N ASP A 84 1.40 4.83 7.56
CA ASP A 84 1.56 5.87 8.58
C ASP A 84 0.79 7.16 8.24
N ALA A 85 0.71 7.54 6.95
CA ALA A 85 -0.04 8.71 6.49
C ALA A 85 -1.55 8.53 6.68
N CYS A 86 -2.09 7.33 6.42
CA CYS A 86 -3.51 7.05 6.58
C CYS A 86 -3.92 6.81 8.05
N CYS A 87 -3.05 6.21 8.87
CA CYS A 87 -3.36 5.90 10.27
C CYS A 87 -3.15 7.08 11.23
N HIS A 88 -2.21 7.99 10.97
CA HIS A 88 -1.91 9.09 11.89
C HIS A 88 -2.36 10.42 11.29
N ILE A 89 -3.39 11.00 11.90
CA ILE A 89 -4.01 12.27 11.46
C ILE A 89 -2.94 13.39 11.35
N ASP A 90 -1.98 13.43 12.26
CA ASP A 90 -0.93 14.46 12.29
C ASP A 90 0.35 14.08 11.53
N SER A 91 0.32 13.03 10.71
CA SER A 91 1.49 12.62 9.93
C SER A 91 1.91 13.69 8.92
N PHE A 92 3.18 14.09 8.96
CA PHE A 92 3.78 14.99 7.95
C PHE A 92 3.79 14.36 6.55
N LYS A 93 3.71 13.02 6.46
CA LYS A 93 3.64 12.28 5.19
C LYS A 93 2.33 12.55 4.41
N ARG A 94 1.38 13.26 5.01
CA ARG A 94 0.16 13.76 4.35
C ARG A 94 0.38 15.09 3.64
N ASN A 95 1.50 15.77 3.86
CA ASN A 95 1.74 17.12 3.36
C ASN A 95 2.15 17.07 1.89
N PHE A 96 1.50 17.88 1.07
CA PHE A 96 1.85 18.08 -0.32
C PHE A 96 2.99 19.08 -0.50
N ASP A 97 3.13 20.03 0.43
CA ASP A 97 4.11 21.10 0.36
C ASP A 97 4.45 21.65 1.76
N GLU A 98 5.35 22.63 1.78
CA GLU A 98 5.77 23.38 2.97
C GLU A 98 4.71 24.37 3.50
N TYR A 99 3.68 24.68 2.70
CA TYR A 99 2.63 25.64 3.04
C TYR A 99 1.47 25.01 3.83
N GLY A 100 1.54 23.70 4.09
CA GLY A 100 0.56 22.98 4.89
C GLY A 100 -0.64 22.48 4.11
N ASN A 101 -0.57 22.39 2.78
CA ASN A 101 -1.57 21.67 2.00
C ASN A 101 -1.44 20.17 2.29
N ARG A 102 -2.56 19.47 2.55
CA ARG A 102 -2.54 18.07 3.00
C ARG A 102 -3.61 17.22 2.31
N GLY A 103 -3.28 15.94 2.11
CA GLY A 103 -4.21 14.91 1.67
C GLY A 103 -4.07 13.64 2.52
N SER A 104 -5.20 13.11 3.01
CA SER A 104 -5.22 11.85 3.79
C SER A 104 -5.24 10.61 2.90
N TYR A 105 -6.12 10.63 1.91
CA TYR A 105 -6.45 9.48 1.08
C TYR A 105 -7.09 10.01 -0.20
N ASN A 106 -6.28 10.12 -1.24
CA ASN A 106 -6.68 10.62 -2.53
C ASN A 106 -6.43 9.55 -3.57
N VAL A 107 -7.46 9.18 -4.33
CA VAL A 107 -7.36 8.11 -5.33
C VAL A 107 -7.67 8.68 -6.70
N ALA A 108 -6.79 8.42 -7.64
CA ALA A 108 -7.00 8.70 -9.06
C ALA A 108 -7.13 7.38 -9.82
N TYR A 109 -8.22 7.20 -10.54
CA TYR A 109 -8.46 6.04 -11.39
C TYR A 109 -8.08 6.36 -12.84
N GLY A 110 -7.33 5.45 -13.46
CA GLY A 110 -6.86 5.62 -14.83
C GLY A 110 -5.82 6.72 -14.97
N ARG A 111 -5.51 7.08 -16.22
CA ARG A 111 -4.53 8.12 -16.50
C ARG A 111 -5.19 9.48 -16.34
N CYS A 112 -4.71 10.30 -15.41
CA CYS A 112 -5.23 11.64 -15.24
C CYS A 112 -4.25 12.57 -14.50
N ASN A 113 -4.51 13.87 -14.62
CA ASN A 113 -3.96 14.88 -13.72
C ASN A 113 -4.95 15.06 -12.57
N PHE A 114 -4.60 14.52 -11.40
CA PHE A 114 -5.48 14.50 -10.23
C PHE A 114 -5.59 15.89 -9.60
N MET A 115 -4.45 16.59 -9.48
CA MET A 115 -4.40 17.90 -8.85
C MET A 115 -3.25 18.71 -9.43
N ARG A 116 -3.52 19.98 -9.73
CA ARG A 116 -2.50 20.98 -10.08
C ARG A 116 -2.73 22.26 -9.28
N ILE A 117 -1.79 22.62 -8.41
CA ILE A 117 -1.82 23.85 -7.60
C ILE A 117 -0.45 24.53 -7.72
N GLY A 118 -0.38 25.64 -8.45
CA GLY A 118 0.92 26.24 -8.81
C GLY A 118 1.80 25.21 -9.53
N ASP A 119 2.98 24.95 -8.97
CA ASP A 119 3.95 23.97 -9.48
C ASP A 119 3.72 22.54 -8.94
N LEU A 120 2.86 22.37 -7.93
CA LEU A 120 2.49 21.04 -7.45
C LEU A 120 1.61 20.35 -8.49
N GLU A 121 2.02 19.15 -8.90
CA GLU A 121 1.29 18.34 -9.85
C GLU A 121 1.25 16.87 -9.43
N LEU A 122 0.03 16.37 -9.17
CA LEU A 122 -0.21 14.97 -8.81
C LEU A 122 -0.85 14.26 -10.01
N LYS A 123 -0.13 13.28 -10.59
CA LYS A 123 -0.57 12.55 -11.78
C LYS A 123 -0.63 11.06 -11.55
N SER A 124 -1.65 10.44 -12.15
CA SER A 124 -1.69 9.00 -12.41
C SER A 124 -1.36 8.78 -13.88
N GLU A 125 -0.37 7.93 -14.16
CA GLU A 125 0.19 7.79 -15.50
C GLU A 125 -0.39 6.62 -16.30
N TYR A 126 -1.17 5.73 -15.65
CA TYR A 126 -1.60 4.45 -16.22
C TYR A 126 -3.12 4.32 -16.27
N GLU A 127 -3.65 4.04 -17.46
CA GLU A 127 -5.10 3.85 -17.70
C GLU A 127 -5.71 2.65 -16.94
N GLY A 128 -4.93 1.59 -16.75
CA GLY A 128 -5.40 0.35 -16.16
C GLY A 128 -5.20 0.22 -14.66
N ASP A 129 -4.81 1.30 -13.96
CA ASP A 129 -4.44 1.26 -12.55
C ASP A 129 -5.10 2.41 -11.77
N ALA A 130 -5.02 2.33 -10.44
CA ALA A 130 -5.43 3.40 -9.53
C ALA A 130 -4.22 3.87 -8.72
N ALA A 131 -3.97 5.18 -8.72
CA ALA A 131 -2.93 5.80 -7.91
C ALA A 131 -3.53 6.31 -6.60
N VAL A 132 -2.98 5.88 -5.46
CA VAL A 132 -3.26 6.42 -4.14
C VAL A 132 -2.16 7.41 -3.77
N PHE A 133 -2.52 8.67 -3.53
CA PHE A 133 -1.60 9.73 -3.14
C PHE A 133 -1.59 9.95 -1.62
N TYR A 134 -0.39 10.15 -1.09
CA TYR A 134 -0.13 10.52 0.31
C TYR A 134 1.02 11.53 0.33
N GLY A 135 0.69 12.78 0.63
CA GLY A 135 1.60 13.90 0.35
C GLY A 135 2.01 13.89 -1.11
N MET A 136 3.28 14.16 -1.41
CA MET A 136 3.82 14.13 -2.79
C MET A 136 4.00 12.72 -3.36
N ASN A 137 3.91 11.68 -2.53
CA ASN A 137 4.14 10.31 -2.98
C ASN A 137 2.86 9.69 -3.52
N ARG A 138 3.04 8.63 -4.33
CA ARG A 138 1.95 7.82 -4.84
C ARG A 138 2.30 6.33 -4.78
N LEU A 139 1.28 5.51 -4.60
CA LEU A 139 1.35 4.08 -4.84
C LEU A 139 0.26 3.67 -5.82
N TYR A 140 0.64 2.86 -6.80
CA TYR A 140 -0.28 2.25 -7.73
C TYR A 140 -0.82 0.93 -7.16
N PHE A 141 -2.11 0.70 -7.35
CA PHE A 141 -2.79 -0.45 -6.77
C PHE A 141 -2.27 -1.78 -7.34
N LYS A 142 -2.20 -1.92 -8.66
CA LYS A 142 -1.71 -3.15 -9.28
C LYS A 142 -0.19 -3.23 -9.23
N ARG A 143 0.49 -2.16 -9.66
CA ARG A 143 1.95 -2.15 -9.80
C ARG A 143 2.71 -2.28 -8.49
N HIS A 144 2.18 -1.72 -7.40
CA HIS A 144 2.88 -1.71 -6.11
C HIS A 144 2.17 -2.57 -5.08
N ILE A 145 0.89 -2.30 -4.80
CA ILE A 145 0.20 -2.91 -3.65
C ILE A 145 -0.07 -4.41 -3.91
N MET A 146 -0.71 -4.74 -5.03
CA MET A 146 -0.96 -6.15 -5.39
C MET A 146 0.33 -6.90 -5.68
N ARG A 147 1.28 -6.27 -6.40
CA ARG A 147 2.60 -6.87 -6.65
C ARG A 147 3.34 -7.21 -5.35
N ALA A 148 3.44 -6.26 -4.42
CA ALA A 148 4.10 -6.48 -3.13
C ALA A 148 3.43 -7.59 -2.31
N PHE A 149 2.09 -7.66 -2.36
CA PHE A 149 1.34 -8.75 -1.75
C PHE A 149 1.69 -10.12 -2.36
N GLU A 150 1.61 -10.25 -3.69
CA GLU A 150 1.88 -11.51 -4.38
C GLU A 150 3.34 -11.97 -4.20
N GLU A 151 4.31 -11.05 -4.28
CA GLU A 151 5.72 -11.36 -4.01
C GLU A 151 5.93 -11.82 -2.57
N SER A 152 5.33 -11.13 -1.58
CA SER A 152 5.41 -11.53 -0.17
C SER A 152 4.82 -12.91 0.08
N LYS A 153 3.63 -13.16 -0.48
CA LYS A 153 2.94 -14.44 -0.37
C LYS A 153 3.75 -15.58 -1.01
N ALA A 154 4.33 -15.36 -2.18
CA ALA A 154 5.18 -16.33 -2.87
C ALA A 154 6.43 -16.67 -2.06
N LEU A 155 7.12 -15.66 -1.52
CA LEU A 155 8.31 -15.84 -0.68
C LEU A 155 8.01 -16.60 0.62
N LEU A 156 6.85 -16.34 1.23
CA LEU A 156 6.44 -17.00 2.46
C LEU A 156 5.85 -18.40 2.25
N ALA A 157 5.49 -18.80 1.03
CA ALA A 157 4.75 -20.04 0.76
C ALA A 157 5.38 -21.29 1.38
N ALA A 158 6.72 -21.42 1.36
CA ALA A 158 7.43 -22.54 1.97
C ALA A 158 7.35 -22.54 3.51
N HIS A 159 7.26 -21.36 4.12
CA HIS A 159 7.21 -21.17 5.57
C HIS A 159 5.80 -21.30 6.16
N LEU A 160 4.77 -21.18 5.32
CA LEU A 160 3.36 -21.31 5.70
C LEU A 160 2.84 -22.75 5.55
N LYS A 161 3.54 -23.62 4.81
CA LYS A 161 3.26 -25.06 4.81
C LYS A 161 3.74 -25.64 6.15
N ALA A 162 2.82 -26.22 6.93
CA ALA A 162 3.20 -26.90 8.17
C ALA A 162 4.23 -28.02 7.87
N PRO A 163 5.21 -28.27 8.75
CA PRO A 163 5.66 -29.63 8.94
C PRO A 163 4.46 -30.41 9.49
N HIS A 164 3.94 -31.34 8.71
CA HIS A 164 3.04 -32.37 9.23
C HIS A 164 3.84 -33.22 10.21
N THR A 165 3.68 -33.00 11.51
CA THR A 165 4.03 -33.94 12.57
C THR A 165 3.10 -33.74 13.74
#